data_AF-I1KRJ0-F1
#
_entry.id   AF-I1KRJ0-F1
#
_cell.length_a   1.000
_cell.length_b   1.000
_cell.length_c   1.000
_cell.angle_alpha   90.00
_cell.angle_beta   90.00
_cell.angle_gamma   90.00
#
_symmetry.space_group_name_H-M   'P 1'
#
loop_
_entity.id
_entity.type
_entity.pdbx_description
1 polymer ?
#
loop_
_entity_poly.entity_id
_entity_poly.type
_entity_poly.pdbx_seq_one_letter_code
_entity_poly.pdbx_strand_id
1 'polypeptide(L)'
;MASFVSTHCILPSGVGFVHDQDRSCGRTNTLHLQNAPKSPSSLSFLLSVRASESRSDAVVVQSKGRSSFSQTAAVRHLTGSVTRAHGLRFAVVVARFNEIVTKPLLEGALGTFNNYSVQDEDIDVVWVPGSFEIGVVAERLGKSGKYDAIVCIGAVVRGDTTHYDAVANSAASGVLSASLNSGVPCIFGVLTCDDMDQALNRAGGKSGNKGAEAALTAIEMASLFEHHLK
;
A
#
# COMPACT_ATOMS: atom_id res chain seq x y z
N MET A 1 -39.67 8.67 13.89
CA MET A 1 -39.23 8.65 15.31
C MET A 1 -37.71 8.67 15.35
N ALA A 2 -37.11 9.19 16.42
CA ALA A 2 -35.66 9.32 16.63
C ALA A 2 -34.90 10.12 15.55
N SER A 3 -34.81 11.43 15.76
CA SER A 3 -33.80 12.30 15.16
C SER A 3 -32.61 12.42 16.14
N PHE A 4 -31.39 12.52 15.63
CA PHE A 4 -30.30 13.15 16.37
C PHE A 4 -29.45 14.01 15.42
N VAL A 5 -29.05 15.19 15.90
CA VAL A 5 -28.55 16.29 15.08
C VAL A 5 -27.13 16.68 15.52
N SER A 6 -26.30 16.94 14.51
CA SER A 6 -25.09 17.78 14.45
C SER A 6 -24.63 18.52 15.73
N THR A 7 -23.31 18.51 15.98
CA THR A 7 -22.62 19.66 16.58
C THR A 7 -21.27 19.88 15.89
N HIS A 8 -20.98 21.12 15.49
CA HIS A 8 -19.72 21.58 14.89
C HIS A 8 -18.64 21.86 15.95
N CYS A 9 -17.36 21.93 15.54
CA CYS A 9 -16.43 23.06 15.78
C CYS A 9 -15.08 22.81 15.05
N ILE A 10 -14.71 23.58 14.02
CA ILE A 10 -13.87 24.82 14.03
C ILE A 10 -12.34 24.58 14.03
N LEU A 11 -11.73 24.94 12.88
CA LEU A 11 -10.33 25.39 12.63
C LEU A 11 -10.44 26.89 12.16
N PRO A 12 -9.39 27.70 11.85
CA PRO A 12 -7.97 27.38 11.55
C PRO A 12 -6.90 28.44 12.01
N SER A 13 -5.69 28.33 11.42
CA SER A 13 -4.74 29.42 11.01
C SER A 13 -3.58 29.88 11.93
N GLY A 14 -2.37 30.04 11.35
CA GLY A 14 -1.18 30.62 12.00
C GLY A 14 0.16 30.42 11.27
N VAL A 15 0.59 31.43 10.49
CA VAL A 15 1.94 31.76 9.95
C VAL A 15 3.15 31.51 10.91
N GLY A 16 4.42 31.39 10.50
CA GLY A 16 5.09 31.44 9.18
C GLY A 16 6.60 31.81 9.27
N PHE A 17 7.31 31.78 8.13
CA PHE A 17 8.66 32.36 7.83
C PHE A 17 10.00 31.66 8.19
N VAL A 18 11.01 32.03 7.40
CA VAL A 18 12.31 31.39 7.13
C VAL A 18 13.44 32.43 7.25
N HIS A 19 14.64 32.05 7.74
CA HIS A 19 15.88 32.68 7.28
C HIS A 19 17.11 31.76 7.35
N ASP A 20 18.14 32.19 6.61
CA ASP A 20 19.24 31.40 6.06
C ASP A 20 20.62 31.85 6.59
N GLN A 21 21.66 31.06 6.24
CA GLN A 21 22.99 31.50 5.79
C GLN A 21 24.25 31.24 6.67
N ASP A 22 25.21 30.58 6.00
CA ASP A 22 26.56 30.16 6.40
C ASP A 22 27.49 31.20 7.03
N ARG A 23 28.53 30.71 7.73
CA ARG A 23 29.90 31.28 7.62
C ARG A 23 31.08 30.38 8.05
N SER A 24 31.98 30.18 7.08
CA SER A 24 33.45 30.24 7.18
C SER A 24 34.29 29.03 7.66
N CYS A 25 35.27 28.74 6.79
CA CYS A 25 36.35 27.75 6.89
C CYS A 25 37.55 28.22 7.76
N GLY A 26 38.38 27.26 8.20
CA GLY A 26 39.74 27.50 8.76
C GLY A 26 40.61 26.22 8.73
N ARG A 27 41.72 26.25 7.98
CA ARG A 27 42.71 25.14 7.86
C ARG A 27 43.88 25.32 8.84
N THR A 28 44.45 24.22 9.36
CA THR A 28 45.93 23.99 9.40
C THR A 28 46.30 22.55 9.79
N ASN A 29 47.40 22.03 9.22
CA ASN A 29 48.05 20.75 9.60
C ASN A 29 48.95 20.95 10.85
N THR A 30 49.54 19.97 11.57
CA THR A 30 50.54 18.98 11.12
C THR A 30 51.00 18.06 12.30
N LEU A 31 51.36 16.78 12.04
CA LEU A 31 52.26 15.88 12.84
C LEU A 31 51.80 15.46 14.28
N HIS A 32 52.12 14.30 14.90
CA HIS A 32 52.93 13.10 14.56
C HIS A 32 52.56 11.87 15.47
N LEU A 33 53.25 10.73 15.28
CA LEU A 33 53.42 9.52 16.14
C LEU A 33 52.27 8.51 16.44
N GLN A 34 52.28 7.42 15.64
CA GLN A 34 52.32 5.98 16.03
C GLN A 34 52.05 5.53 17.49
N ASN A 35 51.04 4.66 17.70
CA ASN A 35 51.20 3.19 17.91
C ASN A 35 49.91 2.46 18.40
N ALA A 36 49.70 1.24 17.92
CA ALA A 36 48.73 0.23 18.44
C ALA A 36 49.53 -0.88 19.20
N PRO A 37 49.03 -2.10 19.59
CA PRO A 37 47.70 -2.74 19.44
C PRO A 37 47.21 -3.59 20.66
N LYS A 38 46.09 -4.35 20.54
CA LYS A 38 45.89 -5.81 20.90
C LYS A 38 44.43 -6.23 21.23
N SER A 39 43.79 -6.98 20.31
CA SER A 39 43.20 -8.37 20.37
C SER A 39 42.61 -8.97 21.70
N PRO A 40 42.07 -10.23 21.75
CA PRO A 40 41.70 -11.25 20.72
C PRO A 40 40.34 -12.02 20.94
N SER A 41 40.11 -13.07 20.11
CA SER A 41 39.21 -14.25 20.26
C SER A 41 37.74 -14.07 19.79
N SER A 42 37.07 -15.04 19.13
CA SER A 42 37.47 -16.31 18.46
C SER A 42 36.40 -16.63 17.38
N LEU A 43 36.47 -17.64 16.50
CA LEU A 43 37.38 -18.78 16.30
C LEU A 43 37.54 -19.03 14.77
N SER A 44 37.76 -20.26 14.27
CA SER A 44 37.93 -20.58 12.85
C SER A 44 37.70 -22.07 12.52
N PHE A 45 37.39 -22.38 11.25
CA PHE A 45 37.93 -23.59 10.61
C PHE A 45 38.21 -23.34 9.12
N LEU A 46 39.34 -23.88 8.65
CA LEU A 46 39.92 -23.64 7.33
C LEU A 46 39.65 -24.83 6.40
N LEU A 47 39.61 -24.58 5.09
CA LEU A 47 40.31 -25.45 4.13
C LEU A 47 40.86 -24.62 2.96
N SER A 48 42.06 -24.99 2.49
CA SER A 48 42.87 -24.21 1.55
C SER A 48 43.08 -24.98 0.25
N VAL A 49 42.94 -24.31 -0.90
CA VAL A 49 43.59 -24.72 -2.16
C VAL A 49 44.11 -23.46 -2.88
N ARG A 50 45.31 -23.56 -3.45
CA ARG A 50 46.04 -22.46 -4.12
C ARG A 50 45.63 -22.29 -5.59
N ALA A 51 46.05 -21.16 -6.15
CA ALA A 51 45.70 -20.67 -7.48
C ALA A 51 46.56 -21.21 -8.64
N SER A 52 46.11 -20.81 -9.84
CA SER A 52 46.80 -20.57 -11.12
C SER A 52 46.86 -21.69 -12.17
N GLU A 53 46.33 -21.33 -13.35
CA GLU A 53 46.66 -21.82 -14.72
C GLU A 53 46.33 -23.30 -15.00
N SER A 54 45.40 -23.64 -15.91
CA SER A 54 45.24 -23.09 -17.26
C SER A 54 44.03 -23.71 -17.98
N ARG A 55 43.56 -23.02 -19.04
CA ARG A 55 42.83 -23.51 -20.23
C ARG A 55 41.65 -24.50 -20.09
N SER A 56 40.59 -24.13 -20.82
CA SER A 56 39.56 -24.98 -21.47
C SER A 56 38.19 -25.03 -20.79
N ASP A 57 37.20 -25.08 -21.67
CA ASP A 57 35.81 -25.49 -21.53
C ASP A 57 34.81 -24.54 -20.85
N ALA A 58 33.83 -24.15 -21.66
CA ALA A 58 32.80 -23.19 -21.35
C ALA A 58 31.66 -23.80 -20.54
N VAL A 59 31.15 -23.05 -19.55
CA VAL A 59 29.83 -23.29 -18.96
C VAL A 59 28.97 -22.06 -19.19
N VAL A 60 28.13 -22.13 -20.23
CA VAL A 60 27.08 -21.13 -20.48
C VAL A 60 25.90 -21.43 -19.56
N VAL A 61 25.78 -20.70 -18.46
CA VAL A 61 24.63 -20.79 -17.56
C VAL A 61 23.44 -20.04 -18.18
N GLN A 62 22.59 -20.75 -18.92
CA GLN A 62 21.29 -20.22 -19.34
C GLN A 62 20.30 -20.28 -18.17
N SER A 63 20.08 -19.15 -17.49
CA SER A 63 18.99 -18.96 -16.53
C SER A 63 17.63 -18.86 -17.26
N LYS A 64 17.11 -20.00 -17.73
CA LYS A 64 15.70 -20.08 -18.17
C LYS A 64 14.78 -19.88 -16.96
N GLY A 65 14.26 -18.66 -16.81
CA GLY A 65 13.20 -18.35 -15.86
C GLY A 65 12.02 -19.29 -16.06
N ARG A 66 11.72 -20.11 -15.05
CA ARG A 66 10.76 -21.20 -15.14
C ARG A 66 9.90 -21.27 -13.88
N SER A 67 9.12 -20.22 -13.63
CA SER A 67 7.99 -20.25 -12.69
C SER A 67 6.79 -20.99 -13.29
N SER A 68 7.00 -22.22 -13.77
CA SER A 68 5.91 -23.06 -14.25
C SER A 68 5.21 -23.71 -13.07
N PHE A 69 4.03 -23.20 -12.72
CA PHE A 69 3.09 -23.85 -11.80
C PHE A 69 2.86 -25.29 -12.28
N SER A 70 3.22 -26.29 -11.44
CA SER A 70 3.06 -27.69 -11.81
C SER A 70 1.58 -28.06 -11.74
N GLN A 71 0.87 -27.89 -12.85
CA GLN A 71 -0.53 -28.26 -12.96
C GLN A 71 -0.68 -29.76 -12.71
N THR A 72 -1.30 -30.11 -11.58
CA THR A 72 -1.89 -31.45 -11.41
C THR A 72 -3.08 -31.51 -12.35
N ALA A 73 -3.05 -32.41 -13.33
CA ALA A 73 -3.91 -32.38 -14.53
C ALA A 73 -5.45 -32.45 -14.29
N ALA A 74 -5.90 -32.57 -13.05
CA ALA A 74 -7.30 -32.57 -12.64
C ALA A 74 -7.82 -31.20 -12.11
N VAL A 75 -6.94 -30.24 -11.81
CA VAL A 75 -7.34 -28.98 -11.13
C VAL A 75 -7.47 -27.82 -12.12
N ARG A 76 -8.70 -27.30 -12.29
CA ARG A 76 -8.95 -26.05 -13.02
C ARG A 76 -8.64 -24.86 -12.12
N HIS A 77 -7.65 -24.07 -12.49
CA HIS A 77 -7.34 -22.79 -11.85
C HIS A 77 -8.13 -21.66 -12.53
N LEU A 78 -8.69 -20.75 -11.72
CA LEU A 78 -9.37 -19.53 -12.14
C LEU A 78 -8.64 -18.36 -11.47
N THR A 79 -8.25 -17.35 -12.25
CA THR A 79 -7.46 -16.21 -11.80
C THR A 79 -7.96 -14.93 -12.46
N GLY A 80 -7.97 -13.82 -11.75
CA GLY A 80 -8.24 -12.52 -12.36
C GLY A 80 -7.16 -12.12 -13.36
N SER A 81 -7.43 -11.10 -14.18
CA SER A 81 -6.48 -10.61 -15.17
C SER A 81 -6.32 -9.10 -15.08
N VAL A 82 -5.19 -8.65 -14.54
CA VAL A 82 -4.85 -7.22 -14.41
C VAL A 82 -4.79 -6.49 -15.76
N THR A 83 -4.63 -7.22 -16.87
CA THR A 83 -4.59 -6.65 -18.24
C THR A 83 -5.98 -6.47 -18.86
N ARG A 84 -7.06 -6.93 -18.21
CA ARG A 84 -8.44 -6.84 -18.71
C ARG A 84 -9.27 -5.87 -17.89
N ALA A 85 -8.74 -4.66 -17.70
CA ALA A 85 -9.40 -3.60 -16.95
C ALA A 85 -10.38 -2.75 -17.78
N HIS A 86 -10.30 -2.82 -19.11
CA HIS A 86 -11.10 -1.98 -20.02
C HIS A 86 -12.60 -2.23 -19.89
N GLY A 87 -13.36 -1.17 -19.57
CA GLY A 87 -14.82 -1.21 -19.40
C GLY A 87 -15.29 -1.73 -18.04
N LEU A 88 -14.37 -2.02 -17.10
CA LEU A 88 -14.69 -2.25 -15.70
C LEU A 88 -14.79 -0.91 -14.98
N ARG A 89 -15.82 -0.76 -14.13
CA ARG A 89 -16.13 0.48 -13.41
C ARG A 89 -15.81 0.33 -11.93
N PHE A 90 -15.17 1.34 -11.36
CA PHE A 90 -14.67 1.32 -9.99
C PHE A 90 -15.24 2.46 -9.16
N ALA A 91 -15.37 2.25 -7.86
CA ALA A 91 -15.57 3.34 -6.91
C ALA A 91 -14.44 3.34 -5.87
N VAL A 92 -14.03 4.52 -5.43
CA VAL A 92 -13.01 4.68 -4.38
C VAL A 92 -13.61 5.46 -3.22
N VAL A 93 -13.81 4.79 -2.08
CA VAL A 93 -14.31 5.42 -0.85
C VAL A 93 -13.12 5.85 0.00
N VAL A 94 -12.99 7.14 0.30
CA VAL A 94 -11.79 7.70 0.98
C VAL A 94 -12.16 8.44 2.25
N ALA A 95 -11.56 8.04 3.38
CA ALA A 95 -11.64 8.80 4.62
C ALA A 95 -10.81 10.10 4.57
N ARG A 96 -11.43 11.23 4.94
CA ARG A 96 -10.75 12.53 5.09
C ARG A 96 -9.88 12.60 6.35
N PHE A 97 -10.21 11.83 7.38
CA PHE A 97 -9.36 11.72 8.57
C PHE A 97 -7.99 11.12 8.20
N ASN A 98 -6.91 11.66 8.79
CA ASN A 98 -5.52 11.39 8.38
C ASN A 98 -5.24 11.69 6.90
N GLU A 99 -5.73 12.82 6.40
CA GLU A 99 -5.63 13.26 4.99
C GLU A 99 -4.20 13.23 4.43
N ILE A 100 -3.18 13.52 5.25
CA ILE A 100 -1.75 13.45 4.89
C ILE A 100 -1.28 12.04 4.50
N VAL A 101 -2.05 11.02 4.86
CA VAL A 101 -1.85 9.61 4.49
C VAL A 101 -2.86 9.20 3.42
N THR A 102 -4.13 9.56 3.56
CA THR A 102 -5.19 9.08 2.66
C THR A 102 -5.20 9.72 1.27
N LYS A 103 -4.71 10.97 1.12
CA LYS A 103 -4.47 11.57 -0.20
C LYS A 103 -3.41 10.82 -1.01
N PRO A 104 -2.17 10.60 -0.52
CA PRO A 104 -1.19 9.79 -1.24
C PRO A 104 -1.65 8.35 -1.54
N LEU A 105 -2.47 7.73 -0.67
CA LEU A 105 -3.10 6.43 -0.97
C LEU A 105 -4.09 6.54 -2.15
N LEU A 106 -4.97 7.55 -2.17
CA LEU A 106 -5.88 7.81 -3.30
C LEU A 106 -5.11 8.08 -4.60
N GLU A 107 -4.09 8.95 -4.56
CA GLU A 107 -3.25 9.27 -5.71
C GLU A 107 -2.54 8.02 -6.26
N GLY A 108 -2.04 7.14 -5.38
CA GLY A 108 -1.48 5.84 -5.75
C GLY A 108 -2.52 4.89 -6.37
N ALA A 109 -3.75 4.89 -5.87
CA ALA A 109 -4.85 4.10 -6.43
C ALA A 109 -5.24 4.58 -7.84
N LEU A 110 -5.48 5.89 -8.01
CA LEU A 110 -5.83 6.51 -9.30
C LEU A 110 -4.71 6.34 -10.33
N GLY A 111 -3.45 6.61 -9.94
CA GLY A 111 -2.29 6.37 -10.80
C GLY A 111 -2.15 4.91 -11.22
N THR A 112 -2.53 3.96 -10.36
CA THR A 112 -2.57 2.54 -10.72
C THR A 112 -3.68 2.23 -11.71
N PHE A 113 -4.91 2.71 -11.48
CA PHE A 113 -6.00 2.51 -12.44
C PHE A 113 -5.65 3.03 -13.85
N ASN A 114 -5.08 4.24 -13.93
CA ASN A 114 -4.62 4.84 -15.19
C ASN A 114 -3.50 4.02 -15.86
N ASN A 115 -2.48 3.59 -15.09
CA ASN A 115 -1.40 2.71 -15.59
C ASN A 115 -1.91 1.37 -16.16
N TYR A 116 -3.06 0.88 -15.70
CA TYR A 116 -3.72 -0.34 -16.19
C TYR A 116 -4.88 -0.05 -17.17
N SER A 117 -4.92 1.16 -17.76
CA SER A 117 -5.84 1.58 -18.83
C SER A 117 -7.33 1.68 -18.45
N VAL A 118 -7.65 1.75 -17.16
CA VAL A 118 -8.98 2.19 -16.70
C VAL A 118 -9.11 3.69 -16.98
N GLN A 119 -10.23 4.13 -17.55
CA GLN A 119 -10.45 5.54 -17.86
C GLN A 119 -10.91 6.29 -16.60
N ASP A 120 -10.51 7.55 -16.45
CA ASP A 120 -10.89 8.37 -15.29
C ASP A 120 -12.43 8.53 -15.15
N GLU A 121 -13.18 8.44 -16.26
CA GLU A 121 -14.66 8.47 -16.29
C GLU A 121 -15.34 7.21 -15.73
N ASP A 122 -14.60 6.10 -15.61
CA ASP A 122 -15.07 4.84 -15.01
C ASP A 122 -14.78 4.76 -13.50
N ILE A 123 -14.23 5.83 -12.89
CA ILE A 123 -13.80 5.86 -11.48
C ILE A 123 -14.53 6.95 -10.69
N ASP A 124 -15.49 6.56 -9.85
CA ASP A 124 -16.17 7.49 -8.93
C ASP A 124 -15.44 7.57 -7.57
N VAL A 125 -14.95 8.76 -7.17
CA VAL A 125 -14.31 8.97 -5.85
C VAL A 125 -15.30 9.58 -4.85
N VAL A 126 -15.55 8.89 -3.73
CA VAL A 126 -16.52 9.29 -2.69
C VAL A 126 -15.81 9.53 -1.36
N TRP A 127 -15.87 10.77 -0.87
CA TRP A 127 -15.22 11.17 0.38
C TRP A 127 -16.13 11.02 1.59
N VAL A 128 -15.61 10.37 2.65
CA VAL A 128 -16.28 10.16 3.94
C VAL A 128 -15.48 10.83 5.08
N PRO A 129 -16.09 11.21 6.21
CA PRO A 129 -15.37 11.91 7.28
C PRO A 129 -14.25 11.06 7.89
N GLY A 130 -14.52 9.82 8.31
CA GLY A 130 -13.54 8.91 8.90
C GLY A 130 -13.62 7.49 8.34
N SER A 131 -12.73 6.62 8.84
CA SER A 131 -12.67 5.22 8.40
C SER A 131 -13.88 4.38 8.84
N PHE A 132 -14.64 4.86 9.83
CA PHE A 132 -15.84 4.20 10.35
C PHE A 132 -17.00 4.24 9.34
N GLU A 133 -17.15 5.33 8.59
CA GLU A 133 -18.22 5.51 7.61
C GLU A 133 -17.96 4.78 6.27
N ILE A 134 -16.75 4.26 6.05
CA ILE A 134 -16.37 3.61 4.79
C ILE A 134 -17.31 2.43 4.48
N GLY A 135 -17.60 1.56 5.46
CA GLY A 135 -18.38 0.34 5.24
C GLY A 135 -19.80 0.60 4.73
N VAL A 136 -20.52 1.55 5.33
CA VAL A 136 -21.90 1.87 4.93
C VAL A 136 -21.97 2.52 3.54
N VAL A 137 -20.97 3.32 3.18
CA VAL A 137 -20.88 3.93 1.84
C VAL A 137 -20.47 2.89 0.79
N ALA A 138 -19.50 2.01 1.08
CA ALA A 138 -19.12 0.91 0.20
C ALA A 138 -20.30 -0.04 -0.06
N GLU A 139 -21.08 -0.42 0.96
CA GLU A 139 -22.26 -1.26 0.76
C GLU A 139 -23.30 -0.58 -0.14
N ARG A 140 -23.52 0.73 0.04
CA ARG A 140 -24.49 1.49 -0.76
C ARG A 140 -24.05 1.62 -2.22
N LEU A 141 -22.75 1.78 -2.48
CA LEU A 141 -22.17 1.80 -3.82
C LEU A 141 -22.25 0.41 -4.48
N GLY A 142 -21.90 -0.67 -3.76
CA GLY A 142 -21.98 -2.03 -4.30
C GLY A 142 -23.41 -2.42 -4.67
N LYS A 143 -24.38 -2.14 -3.78
CA LYS A 143 -25.81 -2.34 -4.03
C LYS A 143 -26.41 -1.44 -5.12
N SER A 144 -25.65 -0.49 -5.68
CA SER A 144 -26.11 0.33 -6.81
C SER A 144 -26.02 -0.38 -8.16
N GLY A 145 -25.24 -1.48 -8.25
CA GLY A 145 -25.03 -2.22 -9.49
C GLY A 145 -24.24 -1.47 -10.57
N LYS A 146 -23.54 -0.38 -10.20
CA LYS A 146 -22.79 0.49 -11.13
C LYS A 146 -21.29 0.18 -11.23
N TYR A 147 -20.75 -0.61 -10.31
CA TYR A 147 -19.31 -0.81 -10.11
C TYR A 147 -19.00 -2.30 -9.96
N ASP A 148 -17.90 -2.73 -10.57
CA ASP A 148 -17.43 -4.11 -10.57
C ASP A 148 -16.47 -4.40 -9.40
N ALA A 149 -15.83 -3.37 -8.84
CA ALA A 149 -15.14 -3.42 -7.55
C ALA A 149 -15.08 -2.04 -6.87
N ILE A 150 -14.86 -2.04 -5.55
CA ILE A 150 -14.82 -0.83 -4.72
C ILE A 150 -13.53 -0.84 -3.89
N VAL A 151 -12.74 0.22 -3.97
CA VAL A 151 -11.53 0.39 -3.16
C VAL A 151 -11.86 1.24 -1.92
N CYS A 152 -11.59 0.70 -0.74
CA CYS A 152 -11.89 1.33 0.54
C CYS A 152 -10.62 1.87 1.19
N ILE A 153 -10.35 3.17 1.03
CA ILE A 153 -9.12 3.84 1.49
C ILE A 153 -9.34 4.58 2.81
N GLY A 154 -8.45 4.36 3.76
CA GLY A 154 -8.44 5.08 5.03
C GLY A 154 -7.12 4.93 5.77
N ALA A 155 -6.98 5.63 6.89
CA ALA A 155 -5.85 5.46 7.79
C ALA A 155 -6.31 5.64 9.24
N VAL A 156 -6.11 4.59 10.04
CA VAL A 156 -6.32 4.57 11.49
C VAL A 156 -4.94 4.40 12.11
N VAL A 157 -4.46 5.44 12.79
CA VAL A 157 -3.17 5.46 13.49
C VAL A 157 -3.43 5.37 14.99
N ARG A 158 -2.67 4.55 15.72
CA ARG A 158 -2.87 4.37 17.16
C ARG A 158 -2.57 5.67 17.90
N GLY A 159 -3.48 6.03 18.80
CA GLY A 159 -3.29 7.10 19.78
C GLY A 159 -3.39 6.54 21.20
N ASP A 160 -3.67 7.40 22.18
CA ASP A 160 -3.57 7.06 23.61
C ASP A 160 -4.66 6.11 24.15
N THR A 161 -5.68 5.78 23.35
CA THR A 161 -6.87 5.05 23.81
C THR A 161 -7.26 3.88 22.90
N THR A 162 -8.06 2.95 23.42
CA THR A 162 -8.65 1.82 22.69
C THR A 162 -9.65 2.23 21.59
N HIS A 163 -9.87 3.54 21.37
CA HIS A 163 -10.63 4.03 20.23
C HIS A 163 -10.04 3.56 18.89
N TYR A 164 -8.71 3.41 18.81
CA TYR A 164 -8.04 2.80 17.67
C TYR A 164 -8.65 1.44 17.32
N ASP A 165 -8.73 0.52 18.29
CA ASP A 165 -9.16 -0.85 18.05
C ASP A 165 -10.67 -0.87 17.70
N ALA A 166 -11.47 0.01 18.30
CA ALA A 166 -12.89 0.17 17.94
C ALA A 166 -13.08 0.63 16.48
N VAL A 167 -12.34 1.64 16.02
CA VAL A 167 -12.45 2.17 14.64
C VAL A 167 -11.84 1.20 13.63
N ALA A 168 -10.67 0.62 13.91
CA ALA A 168 -10.00 -0.33 13.04
C ALA A 168 -10.85 -1.58 12.78
N ASN A 169 -11.39 -2.20 13.85
CA ASN A 169 -12.25 -3.37 13.73
C ASN A 169 -13.58 -3.04 13.03
N SER A 170 -14.18 -1.87 13.31
CA SER A 170 -15.42 -1.46 12.66
C SER A 170 -15.23 -1.16 11.16
N ALA A 171 -14.10 -0.55 10.78
CA ALA A 171 -13.76 -0.34 9.38
C ALA A 171 -13.54 -1.67 8.63
N ALA A 172 -12.78 -2.60 9.22
CA ALA A 172 -12.54 -3.91 8.62
C ALA A 172 -13.82 -4.75 8.50
N SER A 173 -14.60 -4.85 9.58
CA SER A 173 -15.88 -5.55 9.60
C SER A 173 -16.90 -4.91 8.66
N GLY A 174 -16.92 -3.58 8.57
CA GLY A 174 -17.79 -2.82 7.67
C GLY A 174 -17.48 -3.06 6.19
N VAL A 175 -16.20 -3.05 5.79
CA VAL A 175 -15.78 -3.35 4.41
C VAL A 175 -16.04 -4.81 4.04
N LEU A 176 -15.76 -5.75 4.95
CA LEU A 176 -16.10 -7.17 4.75
C LEU A 176 -17.62 -7.37 4.57
N SER A 177 -18.43 -6.77 5.45
CA SER A 177 -19.88 -6.84 5.39
C SER A 177 -20.41 -6.20 4.10
N ALA A 178 -19.86 -5.05 3.69
CA ALA A 178 -20.21 -4.41 2.42
C ALA A 178 -19.98 -5.32 1.22
N SER A 179 -18.85 -6.05 1.18
CA SER A 179 -18.57 -6.98 0.08
C SER A 179 -19.54 -8.16 0.05
N LEU A 180 -19.78 -8.78 1.21
CA LEU A 180 -20.71 -9.92 1.33
C LEU A 180 -22.16 -9.52 1.05
N ASN A 181 -22.60 -8.35 1.54
CA ASN A 181 -23.98 -7.87 1.41
C ASN A 181 -24.32 -7.32 0.03
N SER A 182 -23.33 -6.89 -0.75
CA SER A 182 -23.53 -6.36 -2.11
C SER A 182 -23.22 -7.39 -3.20
N GLY A 183 -22.40 -8.41 -2.91
CA GLY A 183 -21.85 -9.32 -3.92
C GLY A 183 -20.72 -8.70 -4.76
N VAL A 184 -20.29 -7.46 -4.46
CA VAL A 184 -19.23 -6.74 -5.17
C VAL A 184 -17.93 -6.79 -4.34
N PRO A 185 -16.77 -7.09 -4.93
CA PRO A 185 -15.48 -7.00 -4.25
C PRO A 185 -15.21 -5.62 -3.63
N CYS A 186 -15.17 -5.55 -2.29
CA CYS A 186 -14.77 -4.33 -1.58
C CYS A 186 -13.36 -4.53 -0.99
N ILE A 187 -12.37 -3.86 -1.58
CA ILE A 187 -10.95 -4.06 -1.25
C ILE A 187 -10.55 -3.19 -0.06
N PHE A 188 -10.01 -3.81 0.98
CA PHE A 188 -9.58 -3.15 2.21
C PHE A 188 -8.21 -2.46 2.04
N GLY A 189 -8.24 -1.19 1.65
CA GLY A 189 -7.08 -0.29 1.59
C GLY A 189 -6.95 0.65 2.80
N VAL A 190 -7.46 0.23 3.98
CA VAL A 190 -7.39 1.03 5.21
C VAL A 190 -6.13 0.66 5.99
N LEU A 191 -5.22 1.63 6.16
CA LEU A 191 -4.04 1.44 7.00
C LEU A 191 -4.43 1.38 8.47
N THR A 192 -3.83 0.43 9.18
CA THR A 192 -3.94 0.23 10.63
C THR A 192 -2.52 0.15 11.17
N CYS A 193 -2.02 1.27 11.72
CA CYS A 193 -0.62 1.44 12.08
C CYS A 193 -0.47 1.93 13.53
N ASP A 194 0.64 1.58 14.19
CA ASP A 194 0.88 2.02 15.57
C ASP A 194 1.43 3.46 15.66
N ASP A 195 2.03 3.97 14.59
CA ASP A 195 2.57 5.34 14.50
C ASP A 195 2.39 5.96 13.11
N MET A 196 2.64 7.27 12.99
CA MET A 196 2.47 8.03 11.74
C MET A 196 3.56 7.70 10.71
N ASP A 197 4.79 7.38 11.13
CA ASP A 197 5.88 7.03 10.21
C ASP A 197 5.58 5.72 9.48
N GLN A 198 5.01 4.73 10.17
CA GLN A 198 4.51 3.48 9.59
C GLN A 198 3.42 3.72 8.54
N ALA A 199 2.55 4.71 8.77
CA ALA A 199 1.47 5.07 7.85
C ALA A 199 2.03 5.79 6.60
N LEU A 200 2.87 6.80 6.78
CA LEU A 200 3.55 7.53 5.68
C LEU A 200 4.43 6.59 4.84
N ASN A 201 5.18 5.67 5.47
CA ASN A 201 5.98 4.69 4.74
C ASN A 201 5.15 3.75 3.85
N ARG A 202 3.87 3.54 4.18
CA ARG A 202 2.91 2.70 3.41
C ARG A 202 2.04 3.49 2.43
N ALA A 203 2.18 4.82 2.39
CA ALA A 203 1.42 5.73 1.54
C ALA A 203 2.28 6.37 0.45
N GLY A 204 3.25 5.62 -0.10
CA GLY A 204 4.21 6.11 -1.11
C GLY A 204 5.64 6.29 -0.58
N GLY A 205 5.90 5.99 0.69
CA GLY A 205 7.24 5.97 1.27
C GLY A 205 7.99 4.64 1.07
N LYS A 206 8.86 4.29 2.02
CA LYS A 206 9.82 3.16 1.91
C LYS A 206 9.17 1.78 1.77
N SER A 207 7.88 1.64 2.10
CA SER A 207 7.12 0.39 2.06
C SER A 207 6.09 0.37 0.93
N GLY A 208 6.26 1.21 -0.10
CA GLY A 208 5.37 1.30 -1.24
C GLY A 208 4.08 2.08 -0.93
N ASN A 209 3.04 1.83 -1.72
CA ASN A 209 1.75 2.51 -1.60
C ASN A 209 0.61 1.48 -1.53
N LYS A 210 -0.07 1.38 -0.38
CA LYS A 210 -1.17 0.42 -0.20
C LYS A 210 -2.45 0.77 -0.94
N GLY A 211 -2.62 2.03 -1.36
CA GLY A 211 -3.71 2.41 -2.26
C GLY A 211 -3.48 1.89 -3.67
N ALA A 212 -2.24 1.94 -4.17
CA ALA A 212 -1.85 1.32 -5.44
C ALA A 212 -2.05 -0.21 -5.42
N GLU A 213 -1.60 -0.89 -4.36
CA GLU A 213 -1.83 -2.34 -4.20
C GLU A 213 -3.34 -2.68 -4.12
N ALA A 214 -4.14 -1.87 -3.44
CA ALA A 214 -5.58 -2.07 -3.34
C ALA A 214 -6.31 -1.84 -4.69
N ALA A 215 -5.88 -0.86 -5.49
CA ALA A 215 -6.40 -0.66 -6.84
C ALA A 215 -6.05 -1.83 -7.77
N LEU A 216 -4.80 -2.32 -7.73
CA LEU A 216 -4.41 -3.50 -8.51
C LEU A 216 -5.23 -4.75 -8.13
N THR A 217 -5.46 -4.94 -6.82
CA THR A 217 -6.32 -6.02 -6.30
C THR A 217 -7.77 -5.86 -6.76
N ALA A 218 -8.29 -4.62 -6.84
CA ALA A 218 -9.64 -4.35 -7.34
C ALA A 218 -9.78 -4.72 -8.83
N ILE A 219 -8.81 -4.38 -9.67
CA ILE A 219 -8.79 -4.77 -11.09
C ILE A 219 -8.79 -6.30 -11.23
N GLU A 220 -7.93 -6.99 -10.48
CA GLU A 220 -7.86 -8.45 -10.53
C GLU A 220 -9.18 -9.11 -10.07
N MET A 221 -9.76 -8.63 -8.96
CA MET A 221 -11.02 -9.15 -8.42
C MET A 221 -12.22 -8.87 -9.32
N ALA A 222 -12.32 -7.66 -9.89
CA ALA A 222 -13.37 -7.32 -10.86
C ALA A 222 -13.26 -8.21 -12.11
N SER A 223 -12.06 -8.37 -12.66
CA SER A 223 -11.82 -9.25 -13.81
C SER A 223 -12.11 -10.73 -13.51
N LEU A 224 -11.80 -11.21 -12.31
CA LEU A 224 -12.16 -12.56 -11.84
C LEU A 224 -13.68 -12.74 -11.79
N PHE A 225 -14.41 -11.78 -11.22
CA PHE A 225 -15.86 -11.84 -11.12
C PHE A 225 -16.50 -11.80 -12.50
N GLU A 226 -16.11 -10.85 -13.36
CA GLU A 226 -16.60 -10.68 -14.72
C GLU A 226 -16.44 -11.92 -15.60
N HIS A 227 -15.26 -12.55 -15.58
CA HIS A 227 -14.92 -13.58 -16.56
C HIS A 227 -15.12 -15.02 -16.08
N HIS A 228 -15.26 -15.24 -14.77
CA HIS A 228 -15.23 -16.59 -14.19
C HIS A 228 -16.34 -16.89 -13.18
N LEU A 229 -17.03 -15.88 -12.64
CA LEU A 229 -18.04 -16.06 -11.57
C LEU A 229 -19.44 -15.49 -11.90
N LYS A 230 -19.66 -15.04 -13.14
CA LYS A 230 -20.98 -14.75 -13.73
C LYS A 230 -21.58 -16.00 -14.39
#